data_AF-A0A7X0HT99-F1
#
_entry.id   AF-A0A7X0HT99-F1
#
_cell.length_a   1.000
_cell.length_b   1.000
_cell.length_c   1.000
_cell.angle_alpha   90.00
_cell.angle_beta   90.00
_cell.angle_gamma   90.00
#
_symmetry.space_group_name_H-M   'P 1'
#
loop_
_entity.id
_entity.type
_entity.pdbx_description
1 polymer ?
#
loop_
_entity_poly.entity_id
_entity_poly.type
_entity_poly.pdbx_seq_one_letter_code
_entity_poly.pdbx_strand_id
1 'polypeptide(L)'
;MEEVNFEEQLLKLSNNFHVDNSINKEIYDQLEYFYSINSRHEYFRISQLVFNQGDETNEVMELNLLYIIELAETNQSLFIKNYKKLYDHLRLGITQKKYIEDHLNRITNEHVAAKNEIQSAISEATAAISNIGLQADNQSEKLNEIEKHSRKITSDFVSILGIFSSVIFAAFGGLEILKNILGNIEKVQTGKLLVFSSITIGAIIFLVFLLLNGLSKLTGLKLRSCNCDSNESCSCNLVQKHPSIVIIYMIILFIFMIGVTEYFLDYRTLINDLINTWKSWIKLLIVFLLSLLFIISSTIWFRKKSDA
;
A
#
# COMPACT_ATOMS: atom_id res chain seq x y z
N MET A 1 68.83 -32.58 49.95
CA MET A 1 68.99 -32.37 48.50
C MET A 1 67.61 -32.28 47.93
N GLU A 2 67.19 -31.08 47.56
CA GLU A 2 65.89 -30.83 46.95
C GLU A 2 65.78 -31.62 45.65
N GLU A 3 64.59 -32.15 45.42
CA GLU A 3 64.20 -32.84 44.19
C GLU A 3 64.39 -31.87 43.03
N VAL A 4 65.31 -32.20 42.13
CA VAL A 4 65.60 -31.37 40.95
C VAL A 4 64.35 -31.33 40.07
N ASN A 5 63.69 -30.17 40.01
CA ASN A 5 62.54 -29.98 39.12
C ASN A 5 63.03 -29.85 37.66
N PHE A 6 62.93 -30.96 36.94
CA PHE A 6 63.38 -31.08 35.55
C PHE A 6 62.74 -30.06 34.61
N GLU A 7 61.45 -29.73 34.79
CA GLU A 7 60.76 -28.72 33.96
C GLU A 7 61.31 -27.32 34.21
N GLU A 8 61.60 -26.97 35.47
CA GLU A 8 62.14 -25.67 35.85
C GLU A 8 63.54 -25.47 35.28
N GLN A 9 64.36 -26.52 35.24
CA GLN A 9 65.68 -26.46 34.62
C GLN A 9 65.63 -26.30 33.10
N LEU A 10 64.69 -26.97 32.44
CA LEU A 10 64.46 -26.75 31.02
C LEU A 10 63.92 -25.35 30.73
N LEU A 11 63.08 -24.81 31.61
CA LEU A 11 62.62 -23.43 31.48
C LEU A 11 63.78 -22.43 31.65
N LYS A 12 64.80 -22.72 32.46
CA LYS A 12 65.99 -21.87 32.54
C LYS A 12 66.73 -21.76 31.20
N LEU A 13 66.61 -22.77 30.31
CA LEU A 13 67.15 -22.71 28.95
C LEU A 13 66.41 -21.73 28.05
N SER A 14 65.25 -21.23 28.43
CA SER A 14 64.59 -20.18 27.66
C SER A 14 65.12 -18.77 27.97
N ASN A 15 65.98 -18.62 28.98
CA ASN A 15 66.58 -17.35 29.34
C ASN A 15 67.84 -17.09 28.51
N ASN A 16 67.89 -15.94 27.82
CA ASN A 16 69.07 -15.34 27.18
C ASN A 16 69.93 -16.29 26.33
N PHE A 17 69.65 -16.32 25.03
CA PHE A 17 70.45 -16.97 23.99
C PHE A 17 71.95 -16.62 24.09
N HIS A 18 72.82 -17.61 24.29
CA HIS A 18 74.30 -17.51 24.17
C HIS A 18 75.05 -16.50 25.06
N VAL A 19 74.43 -15.82 26.03
CA VAL A 19 75.14 -14.78 26.79
C VAL A 19 75.80 -15.31 28.07
N ASP A 20 75.27 -16.37 28.68
CA ASP A 20 75.78 -16.85 29.96
C ASP A 20 76.27 -18.31 29.90
N ASN A 21 77.54 -18.46 29.52
CA ASN A 21 78.25 -19.74 29.59
C ASN A 21 78.20 -20.38 30.98
N SER A 22 77.95 -19.61 32.05
CA SER A 22 77.81 -20.15 33.39
C SER A 22 76.44 -20.81 33.62
N ILE A 23 75.36 -20.22 33.10
CA ILE A 23 74.00 -20.79 33.19
C ILE A 23 73.89 -22.07 32.36
N ASN A 24 74.38 -22.06 31.11
CA ASN A 24 74.31 -23.26 30.26
C ASN A 24 75.17 -24.40 30.82
N LYS A 25 76.28 -24.08 31.50
CA LYS A 25 77.10 -25.06 32.20
C LYS A 25 76.39 -25.59 33.46
N GLU A 26 75.75 -24.73 34.24
CA GLU A 26 74.94 -25.14 35.40
C GLU A 26 73.83 -26.10 34.96
N ILE A 27 73.12 -25.78 33.87
CA ILE A 27 72.05 -26.63 33.34
C ILE A 27 72.62 -27.94 32.77
N TYR A 28 73.77 -27.91 32.09
CA TYR A 28 74.48 -29.12 31.66
C TYR A 28 74.80 -30.04 32.85
N ASP A 29 75.42 -29.51 33.91
CA ASP A 29 75.78 -30.29 35.10
C ASP A 29 74.52 -30.87 35.80
N GLN A 30 73.44 -30.09 35.82
CA GLN A 30 72.16 -30.51 36.38
C GLN A 30 71.48 -31.61 35.56
N LEU A 31 71.52 -31.53 34.23
CA LEU A 31 70.97 -32.57 33.36
C LEU A 31 71.83 -33.85 33.42
N GLU A 32 73.16 -33.71 33.54
CA GLU A 32 74.08 -34.84 33.71
C GLU A 32 73.75 -35.59 35.01
N TYR A 33 73.52 -34.84 36.10
CA TYR A 33 73.02 -35.40 37.36
C TYR A 33 71.65 -36.06 37.21
N PHE A 34 70.69 -35.40 36.55
CA PHE A 34 69.35 -35.94 36.32
C PHE A 34 69.42 -37.29 35.61
N TYR A 35 70.21 -37.42 34.53
CA TYR A 35 70.33 -38.68 33.79
C TYR A 35 71.19 -39.75 34.48
N SER A 36 72.05 -39.36 35.42
CA SER A 36 72.75 -40.32 36.29
C SER A 36 71.81 -41.08 37.23
N ILE A 37 70.69 -40.45 37.61
CA ILE A 37 69.67 -41.03 38.50
C ILE A 37 68.49 -41.60 37.69
N ASN A 38 68.10 -40.92 36.62
CA ASN A 38 66.95 -41.25 35.80
C ASN A 38 67.36 -41.75 34.42
N SER A 39 66.92 -42.93 34.04
CA SER A 39 67.23 -43.50 32.71
C SER A 39 66.56 -42.75 31.54
N ARG A 40 65.50 -41.97 31.81
CA ARG A 40 64.71 -41.24 30.79
C ARG A 40 64.04 -39.99 31.37
N HIS A 41 63.74 -39.03 30.51
CA HIS A 41 62.79 -37.95 30.77
C HIS A 41 61.37 -38.33 30.30
N GLU A 42 60.35 -37.64 30.80
CA GLU A 42 58.95 -37.85 30.42
C GLU A 42 58.57 -36.97 29.22
N TYR A 43 58.14 -37.58 28.12
CA TYR A 43 57.82 -36.82 26.89
C TYR A 43 56.61 -35.90 27.06
N PHE A 44 55.62 -36.33 27.84
CA PHE A 44 54.44 -35.53 28.17
C PHE A 44 54.82 -34.19 28.85
N ARG A 45 55.81 -34.20 29.74
CA ARG A 45 56.30 -33.01 30.44
C ARG A 45 56.91 -32.00 29.48
N ILE A 46 57.68 -32.49 28.50
CA ILE A 46 58.26 -31.66 27.43
C ILE A 46 57.15 -31.04 26.58
N SER A 47 56.16 -31.84 26.16
CA SER A 47 55.02 -31.32 25.41
C SER A 47 54.26 -30.26 26.21
N GLN A 48 53.94 -30.50 27.49
CA GLN A 48 53.26 -29.51 28.33
C GLN A 48 54.07 -28.21 28.44
N LEU A 49 55.39 -28.31 28.64
CA LEU A 49 56.28 -27.16 28.67
C LEU A 49 56.15 -26.34 27.38
N VAL A 50 56.30 -26.99 26.22
CA VAL A 50 56.22 -26.31 24.91
C VAL A 50 54.89 -25.59 24.71
N PHE A 51 53.77 -26.26 25.00
CA PHE A 51 52.43 -25.71 24.80
C PHE A 51 52.10 -24.56 25.76
N ASN A 52 52.74 -24.52 26.94
CA ASN A 52 52.54 -23.46 27.92
C ASN A 52 53.43 -22.22 27.66
N GLN A 53 54.42 -22.32 26.76
CA GLN A 53 55.36 -21.24 26.44
C GLN A 53 55.07 -20.59 25.08
N GLY A 54 55.53 -19.35 24.92
CA GLY A 54 55.49 -18.64 23.63
C GLY A 54 56.49 -19.22 22.62
N ASP A 55 56.31 -18.90 21.34
CA ASP A 55 57.16 -19.41 20.27
C ASP A 55 58.62 -18.96 20.41
N GLU A 56 58.84 -17.68 20.74
CA GLU A 56 60.18 -17.14 21.00
C GLU A 56 60.89 -17.91 22.14
N THR A 57 60.17 -18.16 23.24
CA THR A 57 60.68 -18.92 24.40
C THR A 57 61.09 -20.34 24.00
N ASN A 58 60.29 -20.99 23.15
CA ASN A 58 60.53 -22.33 22.66
C ASN A 58 61.73 -22.40 21.69
N GLU A 59 61.87 -21.41 20.80
CA GLU A 59 63.02 -21.30 19.89
C GLU A 59 64.33 -21.10 20.66
N VAL A 60 64.35 -20.23 21.68
CA VAL A 60 65.53 -20.02 22.53
C VAL A 60 65.89 -21.31 23.28
N MET A 61 64.89 -22.02 23.81
CA MET A 61 65.10 -23.30 24.49
C MET A 61 65.67 -24.37 23.56
N GLU A 62 65.18 -24.45 22.31
CA GLU A 62 65.69 -25.36 21.29
C GLU A 62 67.17 -25.09 21.00
N LEU A 63 67.53 -23.83 20.82
CA LEU A 63 68.90 -23.42 20.50
C LEU A 63 69.86 -23.63 21.67
N ASN A 64 69.45 -23.29 22.89
CA ASN A 64 70.27 -23.51 24.08
C ASN A 64 70.45 -25.01 24.38
N LEU A 65 69.46 -25.86 24.06
CA LEU A 65 69.60 -27.30 24.17
C LEU A 65 70.57 -27.89 23.13
N LEU A 66 70.62 -27.33 21.91
CA LEU A 66 71.65 -27.68 20.92
C LEU A 66 73.05 -27.36 21.43
N TYR A 67 73.23 -26.23 22.09
CA TYR A 67 74.51 -25.86 22.70
C TYR A 67 74.91 -26.84 23.83
N ILE A 68 73.95 -27.28 24.65
CA ILE A 68 74.21 -28.33 25.66
C ILE A 68 74.65 -29.65 25.02
N ILE A 69 74.07 -30.02 23.88
CA ILE A 69 74.48 -31.21 23.14
C ILE A 69 75.94 -31.06 22.66
N GLU A 70 76.34 -29.90 22.16
CA GLU A 70 77.72 -29.62 21.74
C GLU A 70 78.72 -29.72 22.92
N LEU A 71 78.35 -29.18 24.09
CA LEU A 71 79.14 -29.32 25.32
C LEU A 71 79.26 -30.79 25.75
N ALA A 72 78.17 -31.55 25.67
CA ALA A 72 78.15 -32.97 26.01
C ALA A 72 79.04 -33.82 25.08
N GLU A 73 79.10 -33.48 23.78
CA GLU A 73 80.01 -34.14 22.82
C GLU A 73 81.47 -33.81 23.12
N THR A 74 81.76 -32.53 23.40
CA THR A 74 83.11 -32.06 23.76
C THR A 74 83.62 -32.73 25.04
N ASN A 75 82.75 -32.87 26.04
CA ASN A 75 83.07 -33.47 27.34
C ASN A 75 82.97 -35.00 27.35
N GLN A 76 82.64 -35.65 26.22
CA GLN A 76 82.47 -37.10 26.11
C GLN A 76 81.45 -37.68 27.12
N SER A 77 80.33 -36.97 27.34
CA SER A 77 79.26 -37.40 28.26
C SER A 77 78.71 -38.78 27.90
N LEU A 78 78.49 -39.61 28.93
CA LEU A 78 77.85 -40.92 28.79
C LEU A 78 76.36 -40.82 28.41
N PHE A 79 75.73 -39.65 28.62
CA PHE A 79 74.30 -39.41 28.42
C PHE A 79 73.95 -38.67 27.14
N ILE A 80 74.90 -38.54 26.19
CA ILE A 80 74.69 -37.82 24.91
C ILE A 80 73.43 -38.27 24.15
N LYS A 81 73.09 -39.57 24.19
CA LYS A 81 71.88 -40.11 23.57
C LYS A 81 70.61 -39.59 24.21
N ASN A 82 70.62 -39.32 25.52
CA ASN A 82 69.49 -38.79 26.25
C ASN A 82 69.25 -37.32 25.90
N TYR A 83 70.31 -36.52 25.72
CA TYR A 83 70.21 -35.14 25.26
C TYR A 83 69.64 -35.04 23.85
N LYS A 84 70.12 -35.87 22.91
CA LYS A 84 69.59 -35.91 21.54
C LYS A 84 68.10 -36.28 21.52
N LYS A 85 67.69 -37.25 22.33
CA LYS A 85 66.26 -37.58 22.50
C LYS A 85 65.45 -36.40 23.06
N LEU A 86 65.97 -35.71 24.07
CA LEU A 86 65.30 -34.56 24.68
C LEU A 86 65.09 -33.45 23.64
N TYR A 87 66.10 -33.19 22.82
CA TYR A 87 66.03 -32.24 21.71
C TYR A 87 65.00 -32.67 20.66
N ASP A 88 64.98 -33.95 20.26
CA ASP A 88 63.98 -34.45 19.32
C ASP A 88 62.54 -34.28 19.85
N HIS A 89 62.30 -34.54 21.15
CA HIS A 89 60.98 -34.36 21.77
C HIS A 89 60.58 -32.90 21.90
N LEU A 90 61.52 -32.02 22.25
CA LEU A 90 61.29 -30.58 22.30
C LEU A 90 60.89 -30.07 20.91
N ARG A 91 61.70 -30.39 19.89
CA ARG A 91 61.45 -29.99 18.50
C ARG A 91 60.15 -30.55 17.94
N LEU A 92 59.83 -31.80 18.27
CA LEU A 92 58.54 -32.39 17.90
C LEU A 92 57.38 -31.62 18.53
N GLY A 93 57.47 -31.31 19.83
CA GLY A 93 56.46 -30.50 20.52
C GLY A 93 56.27 -29.13 19.88
N ILE A 94 57.37 -28.44 19.53
CA ILE A 94 57.35 -27.12 18.90
C ILE A 94 56.65 -27.20 17.54
N THR A 95 57.01 -28.20 16.74
CA THR A 95 56.41 -28.43 15.42
C THR A 95 54.90 -28.72 15.53
N GLN A 96 54.49 -29.53 16.51
CA GLN A 96 53.09 -29.86 16.76
C GLN A 96 52.29 -28.63 17.20
N LYS A 97 52.82 -27.84 18.13
CA LYS A 97 52.21 -26.60 18.60
C LYS A 97 51.94 -25.65 17.44
N LYS A 98 52.97 -25.37 16.64
CA LYS A 98 52.88 -24.50 15.47
C LYS A 98 51.84 -24.98 14.47
N TYR A 99 51.84 -26.29 14.15
CA TYR A 99 50.83 -26.86 13.25
C TYR A 99 49.40 -26.68 13.77
N ILE A 100 49.19 -26.88 15.09
CA ILE A 100 47.88 -26.69 15.72
C ILE A 100 47.45 -25.23 15.70
N GLU A 101 48.34 -24.30 16.03
CA GLU A 101 48.06 -22.86 16.01
C GLU A 101 47.75 -22.35 14.62
N ASP A 102 48.54 -22.75 13.61
CA ASP A 102 48.26 -22.41 12.20
C ASP A 102 46.90 -22.95 11.75
N HIS A 103 46.57 -24.18 12.13
CA HIS A 103 45.30 -24.79 11.80
C HIS A 103 44.12 -24.09 12.50
N LEU A 104 44.27 -23.73 13.78
CA LEU A 104 43.28 -22.98 14.54
C LEU A 104 43.07 -21.60 13.95
N ASN A 105 44.14 -20.87 13.61
CA ASN A 105 44.06 -19.55 13.00
C ASN A 105 43.32 -19.62 11.65
N ARG A 106 43.59 -20.63 10.83
CA ARG A 106 42.86 -20.84 9.58
C ARG A 106 41.37 -21.07 9.82
N ILE A 107 41.02 -21.98 10.73
CA ILE A 107 39.62 -22.27 11.10
C ILE A 107 38.93 -21.02 11.63
N THR A 108 39.59 -20.25 12.50
CA THR A 108 39.05 -19.00 13.05
C THR A 108 38.78 -17.99 11.94
N ASN A 109 39.72 -17.81 11.01
CA ASN A 109 39.55 -16.88 9.89
C ASN A 109 38.41 -17.30 8.96
N GLU A 110 38.29 -18.60 8.65
CA GLU A 110 37.18 -19.15 7.86
C GLU A 110 35.83 -18.93 8.57
N HIS A 111 35.75 -19.16 9.89
CA HIS A 111 34.54 -18.90 10.66
C HIS A 111 34.18 -17.42 10.73
N VAL A 112 35.16 -16.52 10.86
CA VAL A 112 34.92 -15.07 10.85
C VAL A 112 34.40 -14.63 9.48
N ALA A 113 34.99 -15.12 8.39
CA ALA A 113 34.52 -14.83 7.03
C ALA A 113 33.07 -15.32 6.83
N ALA A 114 32.79 -16.57 7.16
CA ALA A 114 31.44 -17.14 7.06
C ALA A 114 30.42 -16.38 7.93
N LYS A 115 30.80 -15.98 9.15
CA LYS A 115 29.94 -15.16 10.02
C LYS A 115 29.62 -13.81 9.38
N ASN A 116 30.60 -13.15 8.77
CA ASN A 116 30.39 -11.85 8.12
C ASN A 116 29.49 -11.98 6.89
N GLU A 117 29.65 -13.03 6.08
CA GLU A 117 28.75 -13.33 4.96
C GLU A 117 27.31 -13.56 5.42
N ILE A 118 27.13 -14.39 6.46
CA ILE A 118 25.81 -14.64 7.06
C ILE A 118 25.20 -13.34 7.59
N GLN A 119 25.99 -12.50 8.26
CA GLN A 119 25.51 -11.22 8.80
C GLN A 119 25.07 -10.25 7.68
N SER A 120 25.79 -10.22 6.55
CA SER A 120 25.40 -9.43 5.38
C SER A 120 24.08 -9.96 4.78
N ALA A 121 23.98 -11.28 4.59
CA ALA A 121 22.78 -11.92 4.05
C ALA A 121 21.55 -11.66 4.94
N ILE A 122 21.71 -11.70 6.28
CA ILE A 122 20.64 -11.37 7.23
C ILE A 122 20.21 -9.91 7.11
N SER A 123 21.16 -8.98 6.97
CA SER A 123 20.88 -7.55 6.77
C SER A 123 20.08 -7.30 5.50
N GLU A 124 20.50 -7.90 4.38
CA GLU A 124 19.82 -7.81 3.09
C GLU A 124 18.40 -8.41 3.15
N ALA A 125 18.25 -9.59 3.76
CA ALA A 125 16.95 -10.23 3.95
C ALA A 125 16.01 -9.38 4.80
N THR A 126 16.53 -8.74 5.86
CA THR A 126 15.73 -7.87 6.75
C THR A 126 15.25 -6.62 6.00
N ALA A 127 16.11 -6.01 5.18
CA ALA A 127 15.72 -4.88 4.33
C ALA A 127 14.67 -5.27 3.28
N ALA A 128 14.82 -6.45 2.66
CA ALA A 128 13.84 -6.97 1.71
C ALA A 128 12.47 -7.22 2.36
N ILE A 129 12.44 -7.82 3.56
CA ILE A 129 11.20 -8.05 4.32
C ILE A 129 10.51 -6.72 4.66
N SER A 130 11.27 -5.70 5.10
CA SER A 130 10.70 -4.39 5.39
C SER A 130 10.05 -3.74 4.15
N ASN A 131 10.71 -3.81 3.00
CA ASN A 131 10.16 -3.30 1.74
C ASN A 131 8.91 -4.06 1.30
N ILE A 132 8.88 -5.39 1.47
CA ILE A 132 7.69 -6.20 1.18
C ILE A 132 6.52 -5.78 2.08
N GLY A 133 6.76 -5.53 3.37
CA GLY A 133 5.75 -5.02 4.30
C GLY A 133 5.13 -3.70 3.81
N LEU A 134 5.96 -2.72 3.45
CA LEU A 134 5.48 -1.43 2.92
C LEU A 134 4.69 -1.57 1.61
N GLN A 135 5.11 -2.48 0.73
CA GLN A 135 4.38 -2.75 -0.51
C GLN A 135 3.03 -3.42 -0.26
N ALA A 136 2.96 -4.35 0.70
CA ALA A 136 1.72 -5.02 1.08
C ALA A 136 0.71 -4.03 1.67
N ASP A 137 1.15 -3.11 2.53
CA ASP A 137 0.30 -2.06 3.10
C ASP A 137 -0.27 -1.14 2.02
N ASN A 138 0.56 -0.68 1.09
CA ASN A 138 0.13 0.15 -0.04
C ASN A 138 -0.84 -0.59 -0.98
N GLN A 139 -0.60 -1.89 -1.25
CA GLN A 139 -1.54 -2.71 -2.02
C GLN A 139 -2.88 -2.88 -1.30
N SER A 140 -2.87 -3.08 0.02
CA SER A 140 -4.07 -3.17 0.85
C SER A 140 -4.90 -1.90 0.78
N GLU A 141 -4.26 -0.73 0.87
CA GLU A 141 -4.93 0.57 0.73
C GLU A 141 -5.58 0.73 -0.65
N LYS A 142 -4.85 0.42 -1.73
CA LYS A 142 -5.39 0.45 -3.10
C LYS A 142 -6.57 -0.50 -3.30
N LEU A 143 -6.52 -1.69 -2.71
CA LEU A 143 -7.65 -2.64 -2.78
C LEU A 143 -8.89 -2.09 -2.08
N ASN A 144 -8.72 -1.45 -0.91
CA ASN A 144 -9.83 -0.80 -0.21
C ASN A 144 -10.42 0.36 -1.02
N GLU A 145 -9.59 1.15 -1.71
CA GLU A 145 -10.04 2.19 -2.62
C GLU A 145 -10.83 1.63 -3.80
N ILE A 146 -10.32 0.56 -4.43
CA ILE A 146 -10.99 -0.14 -5.54
C ILE A 146 -12.34 -0.71 -5.08
N GLU A 147 -12.39 -1.35 -3.91
CA GLU A 147 -13.63 -1.90 -3.36
C GLU A 147 -14.67 -0.78 -3.10
N LYS A 148 -14.23 0.34 -2.53
CA LYS A 148 -15.09 1.52 -2.32
C LYS A 148 -15.59 2.09 -3.65
N HIS A 149 -14.73 2.19 -4.66
CA HIS A 149 -15.10 2.68 -5.97
C HIS A 149 -16.08 1.72 -6.69
N SER A 150 -15.84 0.42 -6.60
CA SER A 150 -16.70 -0.63 -7.16
C SER A 150 -18.10 -0.63 -6.53
N ARG A 151 -18.17 -0.51 -5.19
CA ARG A 151 -19.44 -0.33 -4.48
C ARG A 151 -20.20 0.92 -4.95
N LYS A 152 -19.49 2.04 -5.13
CA LYS A 152 -20.07 3.28 -5.64
C LYS A 152 -20.62 3.08 -7.06
N ILE A 153 -19.82 2.52 -7.98
CA ILE A 153 -20.24 2.23 -9.36
C ILE A 153 -21.50 1.36 -9.36
N THR A 154 -21.55 0.33 -8.53
CA THR A 154 -22.73 -0.56 -8.44
C THR A 154 -23.97 0.19 -7.97
N SER A 155 -23.84 1.05 -6.95
CA SER A 155 -24.92 1.93 -6.48
C SER A 155 -25.40 2.90 -7.58
N ASP A 156 -24.46 3.50 -8.32
CA ASP A 156 -24.76 4.40 -9.43
C ASP A 156 -25.51 3.65 -10.55
N PHE A 157 -25.08 2.43 -10.89
CA PHE A 157 -25.79 1.57 -11.86
C PHE A 157 -27.20 1.21 -11.44
N VAL A 158 -27.42 0.80 -10.19
CA VAL A 158 -28.76 0.50 -9.66
C VAL A 158 -29.66 1.74 -9.74
N SER A 159 -29.11 2.91 -9.41
CA SER A 159 -29.83 4.18 -9.50
C SER A 159 -30.23 4.49 -10.95
N ILE A 160 -29.28 4.40 -11.89
CA ILE A 160 -29.52 4.61 -13.32
C ILE A 160 -30.60 3.65 -13.85
N LEU A 161 -30.52 2.36 -13.49
CA LEU A 161 -31.51 1.36 -13.89
C LEU A 161 -32.92 1.67 -13.37
N GLY A 162 -33.05 2.15 -12.12
CA GLY A 162 -34.33 2.55 -11.54
C GLY A 162 -34.99 3.72 -12.27
N ILE A 163 -34.19 4.67 -12.73
CA ILE A 163 -34.67 5.82 -13.51
C ILE A 163 -35.05 5.42 -14.91
N PHE A 164 -34.21 4.64 -15.61
CA PHE A 164 -34.57 4.10 -16.92
C PHE A 164 -35.88 3.31 -16.87
N SER A 165 -36.05 2.46 -15.86
CA SER A 165 -37.30 1.70 -15.67
C SER A 165 -38.50 2.62 -15.49
N SER A 166 -38.36 3.67 -14.67
CA SER A 166 -39.44 4.62 -14.41
C SER A 166 -39.80 5.48 -15.63
N VAL A 167 -38.81 5.89 -16.43
CA VAL A 167 -39.02 6.59 -17.71
C VAL A 167 -39.74 5.68 -18.71
N ILE A 168 -39.33 4.41 -18.80
CA ILE A 168 -39.97 3.40 -19.66
C ILE A 168 -41.44 3.19 -19.24
N PHE A 169 -41.71 3.02 -17.94
CA PHE A 169 -43.08 2.87 -17.45
C PHE A 169 -43.93 4.13 -17.65
N ALA A 170 -43.37 5.32 -17.48
CA ALA A 170 -44.07 6.58 -17.76
C ALA A 170 -44.37 6.74 -19.25
N ALA A 171 -43.43 6.38 -20.13
CA ALA A 171 -43.60 6.44 -21.58
C ALA A 171 -44.67 5.45 -22.06
N PHE A 172 -44.57 4.18 -21.67
CA PHE A 172 -45.57 3.17 -22.05
C PHE A 172 -46.93 3.42 -21.38
N GLY A 173 -46.96 3.86 -20.13
CA GLY A 173 -48.20 4.26 -19.46
C GLY A 173 -48.86 5.47 -20.12
N GLY A 174 -48.09 6.48 -20.52
CA GLY A 174 -48.58 7.64 -21.26
C GLY A 174 -49.11 7.29 -22.64
N LEU A 175 -48.43 6.41 -23.37
CA LEU A 175 -48.87 5.92 -24.69
C LEU A 175 -50.17 5.13 -24.60
N GLU A 176 -50.37 4.30 -23.57
CA GLU A 176 -51.61 3.55 -23.38
C GLU A 176 -52.80 4.48 -23.07
N ILE A 177 -52.59 5.51 -22.25
CA ILE A 177 -53.62 6.53 -22.00
C ILE A 177 -53.94 7.30 -23.28
N LEU A 178 -52.93 7.70 -24.05
CA LEU A 178 -53.12 8.39 -25.32
C LEU A 178 -53.93 7.54 -26.31
N LYS A 179 -53.61 6.26 -26.43
CA LYS A 179 -54.35 5.29 -27.26
C LYS A 179 -55.82 5.21 -26.86
N ASN A 180 -56.12 5.18 -25.56
CA ASN A 180 -57.50 5.16 -25.06
C ASN A 180 -58.26 6.46 -25.32
N ILE A 181 -57.58 7.61 -25.28
CA ILE A 181 -58.16 8.92 -25.63
C ILE A 181 -58.48 8.97 -27.13
N LEU A 182 -57.52 8.59 -27.99
CA LEU A 182 -57.72 8.59 -29.46
C LEU A 182 -58.83 7.62 -29.88
N GLY A 183 -58.92 6.45 -29.24
CA GLY A 183 -59.97 5.47 -29.53
C GLY A 183 -61.39 5.92 -29.16
N ASN A 184 -61.54 6.94 -28.30
CA ASN A 184 -62.83 7.44 -27.82
C ASN A 184 -63.15 8.88 -28.30
N ILE A 185 -62.33 9.42 -29.21
CA ILE A 185 -62.41 10.83 -29.64
C ILE A 185 -63.74 11.19 -30.31
N GLU A 186 -64.39 10.21 -30.96
CA GLU A 186 -65.69 10.42 -31.62
C GLU A 186 -66.88 10.49 -30.66
N LYS A 187 -66.75 9.97 -29.43
CA LYS A 187 -67.86 9.82 -28.48
C LYS A 187 -67.90 10.88 -27.39
N VAL A 188 -66.84 11.68 -27.23
CA VAL A 188 -66.67 12.60 -26.10
C VAL A 188 -66.48 14.03 -26.62
N GLN A 189 -67.15 15.00 -25.99
CA GLN A 189 -66.98 16.42 -26.28
C GLN A 189 -65.50 16.82 -26.17
N THR A 190 -64.97 17.47 -27.21
CA THR A 190 -63.54 17.78 -27.38
C THR A 190 -62.97 18.59 -26.20
N GLY A 191 -63.75 19.50 -25.61
CA GLY A 191 -63.36 20.24 -24.41
C GLY A 191 -63.06 19.35 -23.19
N LYS A 192 -63.85 18.29 -22.95
CA LYS A 192 -63.60 17.33 -21.86
C LYS A 192 -62.31 16.54 -22.10
N LEU A 193 -62.04 16.18 -23.36
CA LEU A 193 -60.82 15.48 -23.73
C LEU A 193 -59.58 16.35 -23.53
N LEU A 194 -59.64 17.63 -23.90
CA LEU A 194 -58.53 18.58 -23.69
C LEU A 194 -58.23 18.80 -22.20
N VAL A 195 -59.27 18.95 -21.37
CA VAL A 195 -59.13 19.07 -19.91
C VAL A 195 -58.51 17.81 -19.31
N PHE A 196 -59.02 16.63 -19.66
CA PHE A 196 -58.48 15.38 -19.12
C PHE A 196 -57.05 15.12 -19.60
N SER A 197 -56.78 15.32 -20.90
CA SER A 197 -55.46 15.11 -21.50
C SER A 197 -54.39 16.05 -20.92
N SER A 198 -54.70 17.34 -20.73
CA SER A 198 -53.76 18.31 -20.15
C SER A 198 -53.40 17.96 -18.70
N ILE A 199 -54.36 17.52 -17.87
CA ILE A 199 -54.09 17.04 -16.51
C ILE A 199 -53.19 15.80 -16.55
N THR A 200 -53.50 14.81 -17.39
CA THR A 200 -52.73 13.56 -17.46
C THR A 200 -51.29 13.81 -17.94
N ILE A 201 -51.11 14.59 -19.01
CA ILE A 201 -49.78 14.93 -19.54
C ILE A 201 -48.99 15.75 -18.50
N GLY A 202 -49.63 16.69 -17.81
CA GLY A 202 -49.03 17.45 -16.72
C GLY A 202 -48.57 16.58 -15.55
N ALA A 203 -49.33 15.54 -15.19
CA ALA A 203 -48.97 14.59 -14.14
C ALA A 203 -47.80 13.68 -14.57
N ILE A 204 -47.77 13.22 -15.82
CA ILE A 204 -46.66 12.42 -16.35
C ILE A 204 -45.36 13.24 -16.36
N ILE A 205 -45.40 14.48 -16.83
CA ILE A 205 -44.24 15.38 -16.85
C ILE A 205 -43.78 15.70 -15.42
N PHE A 206 -44.70 15.83 -14.47
CA PHE A 206 -44.36 16.02 -13.05
C PHE A 206 -43.58 14.83 -12.50
N LEU A 207 -44.08 13.63 -12.77
CA LEU A 207 -43.46 12.39 -12.33
C LEU A 207 -42.06 12.23 -12.93
N VAL A 208 -41.91 12.47 -14.23
CA VAL A 208 -40.61 12.45 -14.92
C VAL A 208 -39.66 13.48 -14.31
N PHE A 209 -40.13 14.69 -13.98
CA PHE A 209 -39.30 15.69 -13.32
C PHE A 209 -38.84 15.24 -11.93
N LEU A 210 -39.72 14.66 -11.10
CA LEU A 210 -39.35 14.14 -9.79
C LEU A 210 -38.27 13.06 -9.89
N LEU A 211 -38.38 12.18 -10.89
CA LEU A 211 -37.41 11.12 -11.16
C LEU A 211 -36.05 11.68 -11.60
N LEU A 212 -36.04 12.64 -12.53
CA LEU A 212 -34.81 13.32 -12.96
C LEU A 212 -34.18 14.13 -11.81
N ASN A 213 -34.98 14.81 -10.99
CA ASN A 213 -34.49 15.51 -9.80
C ASN A 213 -33.95 14.54 -8.74
N GLY A 214 -34.52 13.34 -8.63
CA GLY A 214 -33.95 12.24 -7.85
C GLY A 214 -32.59 11.78 -8.40
N LEU A 215 -32.49 11.57 -9.72
CA LEU A 215 -31.24 11.23 -10.42
C LEU A 215 -30.13 12.26 -10.15
N SER A 216 -30.47 13.54 -10.26
CA SER A 216 -29.58 14.68 -10.00
C SER A 216 -28.94 14.61 -8.62
N LYS A 217 -29.73 14.23 -7.61
CA LYS A 217 -29.24 14.11 -6.23
C LYS A 217 -28.38 12.87 -6.03
N LEU A 218 -28.71 11.75 -6.67
CA LEU A 218 -27.95 10.49 -6.55
C LEU A 218 -26.61 10.54 -7.29
N THR A 219 -26.59 11.11 -8.49
CA THR A 219 -25.37 11.24 -9.32
C THR A 219 -24.53 12.46 -8.96
N GLY A 220 -25.03 13.37 -8.12
CA GLY A 220 -24.39 14.65 -7.83
C GLY A 220 -24.39 15.64 -9.00
N LEU A 221 -25.00 15.29 -10.13
CA LEU A 221 -25.14 16.17 -11.29
C LEU A 221 -26.16 17.26 -10.97
N LYS A 222 -25.77 18.53 -11.02
CA LYS A 222 -26.68 19.65 -10.77
C LYS A 222 -27.59 19.86 -11.99
N LEU A 223 -28.88 19.51 -11.90
CA LEU A 223 -29.89 19.85 -12.93
C LEU A 223 -30.29 21.35 -12.92
N ARG A 224 -29.43 22.24 -12.45
CA ARG A 224 -29.71 23.67 -12.35
C ARG A 224 -29.12 24.38 -13.55
N SER A 225 -29.91 25.23 -14.20
CA SER A 225 -29.43 26.07 -15.30
C SER A 225 -28.77 27.38 -14.83
N CYS A 226 -28.72 27.64 -13.51
CA CYS A 226 -28.09 28.83 -12.98
C CYS A 226 -26.57 28.64 -12.80
N ASN A 227 -25.78 29.54 -13.41
CA ASN A 227 -24.34 29.64 -13.20
C ASN A 227 -24.07 30.30 -11.85
N CYS A 228 -23.89 29.51 -10.80
CA CYS A 228 -23.38 30.01 -9.53
C CYS A 228 -21.98 29.44 -9.31
N ASP A 229 -20.98 30.32 -9.27
CA ASP A 229 -19.64 29.96 -8.82
C ASP A 229 -19.64 29.65 -7.31
N SER A 230 -18.73 28.79 -6.90
CA SER A 230 -18.84 27.92 -5.73
C SER A 230 -18.85 28.58 -4.35
N ASN A 231 -18.79 29.92 -4.21
CA ASN A 231 -18.51 30.57 -2.93
C ASN A 231 -19.52 31.62 -2.42
N GLU A 232 -20.70 31.78 -3.03
CA GLU A 232 -21.77 32.62 -2.44
C GLU A 232 -23.15 31.94 -2.45
N SER A 233 -23.99 32.34 -1.49
CA SER A 233 -25.35 31.82 -1.27
C SER A 233 -26.25 32.09 -2.47
N CYS A 234 -26.31 31.15 -3.40
CA CYS A 234 -27.06 31.33 -4.64
C CYS A 234 -28.57 31.14 -4.43
N SER A 235 -29.31 32.25 -4.48
CA SER A 235 -30.78 32.30 -4.40
C SER A 235 -31.44 32.13 -5.78
N CYS A 236 -31.17 31.03 -6.49
CA CYS A 236 -31.84 30.77 -7.77
C CYS A 236 -33.33 30.50 -7.56
N ASN A 237 -34.18 31.27 -8.24
CA ASN A 237 -35.62 31.01 -8.30
C ASN A 237 -35.95 29.76 -9.14
N LEU A 238 -37.11 29.14 -8.92
CA LEU A 238 -37.54 27.90 -9.63
C LEU A 238 -37.49 28.03 -11.16
N VAL A 239 -37.78 29.22 -11.70
CA VAL A 239 -37.77 29.54 -13.14
C VAL A 239 -36.37 29.57 -13.72
N GLN A 240 -35.42 30.19 -13.01
CA GLN A 240 -34.01 30.22 -13.39
C GLN A 240 -33.36 28.84 -13.22
N LYS A 241 -33.86 28.07 -12.24
CA LYS A 241 -33.35 26.74 -11.93
C LYS A 241 -33.75 25.69 -12.98
N HIS A 242 -35.01 25.70 -13.43
CA HIS A 242 -35.57 24.74 -14.39
C HIS A 242 -36.46 25.44 -15.45
N PRO A 243 -35.86 26.22 -16.38
CA PRO A 243 -36.62 27.04 -17.32
C PRO A 243 -37.48 26.21 -18.29
N SER A 244 -36.98 25.08 -18.76
CA SER A 244 -37.70 24.19 -19.69
C SER A 244 -39.00 23.63 -19.10
N ILE A 245 -38.98 23.24 -17.82
CA ILE A 245 -40.14 22.65 -17.13
C ILE A 245 -41.22 23.69 -16.92
N VAL A 246 -40.82 24.90 -16.51
CA VAL A 246 -41.74 26.02 -16.33
C VAL A 246 -42.45 26.38 -17.64
N ILE A 247 -41.72 26.45 -18.75
CA ILE A 247 -42.31 26.72 -20.08
C ILE A 247 -43.33 25.64 -20.46
N ILE A 248 -42.99 24.36 -20.26
CA ILE A 248 -43.89 23.24 -20.56
C ILE A 248 -45.18 23.30 -19.74
N TYR A 249 -45.10 23.59 -18.43
CA TYR A 249 -46.31 23.75 -17.59
C TYR A 249 -47.17 24.94 -18.02
N MET A 250 -46.58 26.04 -18.48
CA MET A 250 -47.34 27.17 -19.00
C MET A 250 -48.09 26.82 -20.28
N ILE A 251 -47.49 26.02 -21.17
CA ILE A 251 -48.16 25.51 -22.38
C ILE A 251 -49.31 24.57 -22.01
N ILE A 252 -49.10 23.64 -21.07
CA ILE A 252 -50.15 22.71 -20.61
C ILE A 252 -51.31 23.46 -19.97
N LEU A 253 -51.01 24.46 -19.13
CA LEU A 253 -52.03 25.29 -18.47
C LEU A 253 -52.83 26.11 -19.49
N PHE A 254 -52.19 26.59 -20.56
CA PHE A 254 -52.89 27.24 -21.67
C PHE A 254 -53.87 26.30 -22.38
N ILE A 255 -53.44 25.08 -22.70
CA ILE A 255 -54.28 24.05 -23.31
C ILE A 255 -55.46 23.69 -22.38
N PHE A 256 -55.22 23.59 -21.07
CA PHE A 256 -56.26 23.38 -20.07
C PHE A 256 -57.32 24.49 -20.11
N MET A 257 -56.90 25.76 -20.14
CA MET A 257 -57.83 26.90 -20.21
C MET A 257 -58.64 26.93 -21.50
N ILE A 258 -58.06 26.54 -22.64
CA ILE A 258 -58.79 26.37 -23.90
C ILE A 258 -59.87 25.29 -23.74
N GLY A 259 -59.50 24.13 -23.17
CA GLY A 259 -60.44 23.02 -22.95
C GLY A 259 -61.60 23.38 -22.01
N VAL A 260 -61.32 24.13 -20.93
CA VAL A 260 -62.36 24.65 -20.01
C VAL A 260 -63.29 25.62 -20.74
N THR A 261 -62.73 26.52 -21.55
CA THR A 261 -63.53 27.48 -22.29
C THR A 261 -64.41 26.79 -23.35
N GLU A 262 -63.88 25.77 -24.02
CA GLU A 262 -64.66 24.91 -24.92
C GLU A 262 -65.80 24.20 -24.21
N TYR A 263 -65.55 23.67 -23.02
CA TYR A 263 -66.55 22.98 -22.22
C TYR A 263 -67.75 23.88 -21.87
N PHE A 264 -67.50 25.15 -21.53
CA PHE A 264 -68.55 26.10 -21.16
C PHE A 264 -69.25 26.76 -22.36
N LEU A 265 -68.54 26.97 -23.47
CA LEU A 265 -69.06 27.76 -24.60
C LEU A 265 -69.45 26.94 -25.83
N ASP A 266 -69.17 25.62 -25.84
CA ASP A 266 -69.37 24.69 -26.94
C ASP A 266 -69.05 25.32 -28.32
N TYR A 267 -67.75 25.33 -28.65
CA TYR A 267 -67.25 25.99 -29.86
C TYR A 267 -67.94 25.53 -31.15
N ARG A 268 -68.48 24.31 -31.18
CA ARG A 268 -69.20 23.77 -32.34
C ARG A 268 -70.50 24.53 -32.61
N THR A 269 -71.21 24.92 -31.55
CA THR A 269 -72.39 25.78 -31.65
C THR A 269 -72.01 27.22 -31.98
N LEU A 270 -70.90 27.71 -31.42
CA LEU A 270 -70.38 29.05 -31.70
C LEU A 270 -69.97 29.27 -33.15
N ILE A 271 -69.30 28.29 -33.77
CA ILE A 271 -68.86 28.38 -35.17
C ILE A 271 -70.07 28.38 -36.10
N ASN A 272 -71.08 27.55 -35.82
CA ASN A 272 -72.31 27.51 -36.61
C ASN A 272 -73.14 28.80 -36.47
N ASP A 273 -73.20 29.38 -35.26
CA ASP A 273 -73.91 30.64 -34.99
C ASP A 273 -73.12 31.90 -35.40
N LEU A 274 -71.82 31.76 -35.67
CA LEU A 274 -70.92 32.85 -36.10
C LEU A 274 -71.37 33.49 -37.41
N ILE A 275 -72.00 32.69 -38.27
CA ILE A 275 -72.46 33.08 -39.60
C ILE A 275 -73.74 33.93 -39.52
N ASN A 276 -74.55 33.80 -38.45
CA ASN A 276 -75.90 34.36 -38.42
C ASN A 276 -76.22 35.34 -37.27
N THR A 277 -75.37 35.50 -36.24
CA THR A 277 -75.78 36.27 -35.05
C THR A 277 -74.68 37.13 -34.39
N TRP A 278 -75.00 38.40 -34.10
CA TRP A 278 -74.10 39.37 -33.43
C TRP A 278 -73.67 38.96 -32.01
N LYS A 279 -74.46 38.12 -31.32
CA LYS A 279 -74.14 37.58 -29.98
C LYS A 279 -72.92 36.63 -29.96
N SER A 280 -72.58 36.00 -31.09
CA SER A 280 -71.43 35.08 -31.19
C SER A 280 -70.09 35.83 -31.20
N TRP A 281 -70.07 37.06 -31.72
CA TRP A 281 -68.91 37.93 -31.70
C TRP A 281 -68.47 38.33 -30.28
N ILE A 282 -69.43 38.53 -29.37
CA ILE A 282 -69.14 38.83 -27.95
C ILE A 282 -68.45 37.64 -27.27
N LYS A 283 -68.90 36.42 -27.53
CA LYS A 283 -68.28 35.20 -26.96
C LYS A 283 -66.86 34.98 -27.49
N LEU A 284 -66.60 35.21 -28.78
CA LEU A 284 -65.25 35.17 -29.35
C LEU A 284 -64.34 36.26 -28.75
N LEU A 285 -64.86 37.47 -28.55
CA LEU A 285 -64.12 38.56 -27.91
C LEU A 285 -63.70 38.18 -26.49
N ILE A 286 -64.55 37.49 -25.72
CA ILE A 286 -64.22 37.01 -24.38
C ILE A 286 -63.10 35.97 -24.43
N VAL A 287 -63.16 35.00 -25.34
CA VAL A 287 -62.08 34.00 -25.50
C VAL A 287 -60.76 34.65 -25.91
N PHE A 288 -60.82 35.60 -26.84
CA PHE A 288 -59.65 36.36 -27.28
C PHE A 288 -59.06 37.22 -26.14
N LEU A 289 -59.90 37.88 -25.35
CA LEU A 289 -59.45 38.65 -24.19
C LEU A 289 -58.81 37.76 -23.13
N LEU A 290 -59.36 36.58 -22.85
CA LEU A 290 -58.80 35.62 -21.89
C LEU A 290 -57.44 35.07 -22.35
N SER A 291 -57.27 34.76 -23.64
CA SER A 291 -55.99 34.31 -24.17
C SER A 291 -54.94 35.43 -24.18
N LEU A 292 -55.34 36.67 -24.49
CA LEU A 292 -54.46 37.83 -24.50
C LEU A 292 -54.03 38.22 -23.07
N LEU A 293 -54.94 38.15 -22.09
CA LEU A 293 -54.62 38.30 -20.66
C LEU A 293 -53.65 37.24 -20.18
N PHE A 294 -53.81 35.98 -20.61
CA PHE A 294 -52.88 34.91 -20.26
C PHE A 294 -51.46 35.17 -20.82
N ILE A 295 -51.36 35.58 -22.08
CA ILE A 295 -50.07 35.91 -22.71
C ILE A 295 -49.41 37.12 -22.04
N ILE A 296 -50.17 38.17 -21.72
CA ILE A 296 -49.66 39.35 -21.00
C ILE A 296 -49.19 38.95 -19.59
N SER A 297 -49.99 38.17 -18.85
CA SER A 297 -49.63 37.68 -17.51
C SER A 297 -48.34 36.84 -17.54
N SER A 298 -48.23 35.93 -18.51
CA SER A 298 -47.04 35.11 -18.72
C SER A 298 -45.80 35.95 -19.04
N THR A 299 -45.89 36.91 -19.96
CA THR A 299 -44.77 37.78 -20.35
C THR A 299 -44.33 38.74 -19.24
N ILE A 300 -45.27 39.29 -18.45
CA ILE A 300 -44.97 40.09 -17.26
C ILE A 300 -44.28 39.23 -16.20
N TRP A 301 -44.73 38.00 -16.00
CA TRP A 301 -44.14 37.07 -15.04
C TRP A 301 -42.71 36.66 -15.43
N PHE A 302 -42.43 36.45 -16.71
CA PHE A 302 -41.07 36.22 -17.21
C PHE A 302 -40.17 37.47 -17.08
N ARG A 303 -40.67 38.67 -17.40
CA ARG A 303 -39.90 39.93 -17.27
C ARG A 303 -39.53 40.25 -15.82
N LYS A 304 -40.51 40.24 -14.91
CA LYS A 304 -40.31 40.54 -13.48
C LYS A 304 -39.29 39.62 -12.80
N LYS A 305 -39.03 38.45 -13.38
CA LYS A 305 -38.16 37.40 -12.83
C LYS A 305 -36.84 37.23 -13.61
N SER A 306 -36.68 37.95 -14.72
CA SER A 306 -35.41 38.14 -15.43
C SER A 306 -34.60 39.30 -14.84
N ASP A 307 -35.29 40.28 -14.23
CA ASP A 307 -34.69 41.49 -13.64
C ASP A 307 -34.37 41.36 -12.13
N ALA A 308 -34.49 40.14 -11.55
CA ALA A 308 -34.22 39.81 -10.15
C ALA A 308 -33.43 38.51 -10.02
#